data_AF-A0A9E7A4N8-F1
#
_entry.id   AF-A0A9E7A4N8-F1
#
_cell.length_a   1.000
_cell.length_b   1.000
_cell.length_c   1.000
_cell.angle_alpha   90.00
_cell.angle_beta   90.00
_cell.angle_gamma   90.00
#
_symmetry.space_group_name_H-M   'P 1'
#
loop_
_entity.id
_entity.type
_entity.pdbx_description
1 polymer ?
#
loop_
_entity_poly.entity_id
_entity_poly.type
_entity_poly.pdbx_seq_one_letter_code
_entity_poly.pdbx_strand_id
1 'polypeptide(L)'
;MSEHVIDFRSSDDHGHFRRALGRFATGVTVVTTRTADGKLEGLTANSFSSVSLDPPLVLWSLRRQAPSLANFTMAGHFAVNVLGTHQKHLCRHFATPQPDKFETVAHRIGDHGAPLIEEAIARFECRTEQIIEAGDHLIFLGRVLRAAHRDGEPLIFATGALCSAATLPADAPAHDSTANNAFANRERAS
;
A
#
# COMPACT_ATOMS: atom_id res chain seq x y z
N MET A 1 -22.53 -24.85 -1.35
CA MET A 1 -21.31 -24.16 -0.87
C MET A 1 -21.54 -23.81 0.59
N SER A 2 -20.66 -24.21 1.50
CA SER A 2 -20.81 -23.91 2.93
C SER A 2 -20.18 -22.55 3.25
N GLU A 3 -20.96 -21.65 3.82
CA GLU A 3 -20.45 -20.42 4.43
C GLU A 3 -19.75 -20.76 5.75
N HIS A 4 -18.59 -20.17 6.00
CA HIS A 4 -17.88 -20.32 7.26
C HIS A 4 -17.93 -19.00 8.01
N VAL A 5 -18.82 -18.91 9.00
CA VAL A 5 -18.92 -17.76 9.89
C VAL A 5 -17.82 -17.85 10.95
N ILE A 6 -17.20 -16.72 11.26
CA ILE A 6 -16.14 -16.61 12.29
C ILE A 6 -16.71 -15.77 13.42
N ASP A 7 -16.69 -16.28 14.64
CA ASP A 7 -17.05 -15.55 15.85
C ASP A 7 -15.80 -15.40 16.70
N PHE A 8 -15.30 -14.18 16.89
CA PHE A 8 -14.01 -13.88 17.51
C PHE A 8 -14.01 -14.07 19.04
N ARG A 9 -14.66 -15.11 19.53
CA ARG A 9 -14.73 -15.49 20.95
C ARG A 9 -13.58 -16.41 21.36
N SER A 10 -12.81 -16.94 20.40
CA SER A 10 -11.66 -17.82 20.64
C SER A 10 -10.44 -17.46 19.79
N SER A 11 -9.25 -17.96 20.16
CA SER A 11 -7.98 -17.67 19.47
C SER A 11 -7.73 -18.46 18.18
N ASP A 12 -8.47 -19.55 17.94
CA ASP A 12 -8.30 -20.42 16.75
C ASP A 12 -8.85 -19.79 15.47
N ASP A 13 -9.55 -18.66 15.60
CA ASP A 13 -10.23 -17.95 14.52
C ASP A 13 -9.28 -17.11 13.64
N HIS A 14 -8.03 -16.89 14.06
CA HIS A 14 -7.05 -16.08 13.31
C HIS A 14 -6.74 -16.64 11.92
N GLY A 15 -6.65 -17.97 11.77
CA GLY A 15 -6.40 -18.60 10.48
C GLY A 15 -7.56 -18.42 9.50
N HIS A 16 -8.80 -18.55 9.99
CA HIS A 16 -10.00 -18.29 9.21
C HIS A 16 -10.14 -16.80 8.86
N PHE A 17 -9.83 -15.91 9.80
CA PHE A 17 -9.86 -14.48 9.57
C PHE A 17 -8.88 -14.04 8.48
N ARG A 18 -7.63 -14.54 8.52
CA ARG A 18 -6.65 -14.28 7.45
C ARG A 18 -7.12 -14.78 6.09
N ARG A 19 -7.79 -15.94 6.04
CA ARG A 19 -8.37 -16.47 4.79
C ARG A 19 -9.51 -15.59 4.28
N ALA A 20 -10.37 -15.08 5.19
CA ALA A 20 -11.45 -14.16 4.84
C ALA A 20 -10.89 -12.84 4.30
N LEU A 21 -9.92 -12.22 4.98
CA LEU A 21 -9.22 -11.02 4.51
C LEU A 21 -8.58 -11.22 3.13
N GLY A 22 -7.98 -12.40 2.90
CA GLY A 22 -7.40 -12.74 1.61
C GLY A 22 -8.40 -12.81 0.45
N ARG A 23 -9.72 -12.82 0.70
CA ARG A 23 -10.74 -12.73 -0.37
C ARG A 23 -10.90 -11.32 -0.92
N PHE A 24 -10.47 -10.29 -0.18
CA PHE A 24 -10.40 -8.92 -0.70
C PHE A 24 -9.11 -8.76 -1.51
N ALA A 25 -9.24 -8.73 -2.84
CA ALA A 25 -8.11 -8.54 -3.75
C ALA A 25 -7.56 -7.12 -3.61
N THR A 26 -6.24 -7.00 -3.60
CA THR A 26 -5.53 -5.72 -3.43
C THR A 26 -4.44 -5.58 -4.48
N GLY A 27 -4.10 -4.35 -4.84
CA GLY A 27 -2.83 -4.07 -5.48
C GLY A 27 -1.66 -4.31 -4.51
N VAL A 28 -0.45 -4.46 -5.06
CA VAL A 28 0.77 -4.55 -4.25
C VAL A 28 1.56 -3.25 -4.33
N THR A 29 2.00 -2.77 -3.16
CA THR A 29 2.82 -1.58 -3.06
C THR A 29 4.15 -1.86 -2.36
N VAL A 30 5.16 -1.05 -2.64
CA VAL A 30 6.33 -0.89 -1.78
C VAL A 30 6.27 0.50 -1.16
N VAL A 31 6.15 0.55 0.16
CA VAL A 31 6.24 1.81 0.90
C VAL A 31 7.68 2.03 1.28
N THR A 32 8.17 3.24 1.05
CA THR A 32 9.58 3.59 1.16
C THR A 32 9.74 4.86 1.97
N THR A 33 10.89 5.01 2.62
CA THR A 33 11.25 6.22 3.32
C THR A 33 12.77 6.38 3.35
N ARG A 34 13.23 7.54 3.82
CA ARG A 34 14.63 7.79 4.14
C ARG A 34 14.72 8.04 5.65
N THR A 35 15.59 7.29 6.31
CA THR A 35 15.83 7.42 7.74
C THR A 35 16.61 8.70 8.06
N ALA A 36 16.67 9.07 9.34
CA ALA A 36 17.39 10.26 9.79
C ALA A 36 18.91 10.21 9.49
N ASP A 37 19.50 9.02 9.47
CA ASP A 37 20.90 8.76 9.09
C ASP A 37 21.11 8.62 7.57
N GLY A 38 20.05 8.84 6.76
CA GLY A 38 20.12 8.85 5.30
C GLY A 38 19.98 7.49 4.64
N LYS A 39 19.82 6.41 5.40
CA LYS A 39 19.56 5.06 4.87
C LYS A 39 18.20 5.01 4.17
N LEU A 40 18.16 4.30 3.05
CA LEU A 40 16.93 4.05 2.32
C LEU A 40 16.24 2.81 2.90
N GLU A 41 14.97 2.94 3.25
CA GLU A 41 14.17 1.88 3.85
C GLU A 41 12.92 1.63 2.99
N GLY A 42 12.50 0.37 2.92
CA GLY A 42 11.33 0.01 2.13
C GLY A 42 10.74 -1.33 2.53
N LEU A 43 9.42 -1.47 2.39
CA LEU A 43 8.72 -2.72 2.65
C LEU A 43 7.52 -2.91 1.74
N THR A 44 7.23 -4.17 1.44
CA THR A 44 6.02 -4.54 0.70
C THR A 44 4.79 -4.39 1.60
N ALA A 45 3.76 -3.69 1.12
CA ALA A 45 2.47 -3.55 1.78
C ALA A 45 1.34 -3.74 0.77
N ASN A 46 0.25 -4.37 1.21
CA ASN A 46 -1.01 -4.46 0.47
C ASN A 46 -2.20 -3.90 1.28
N SER A 47 -1.92 -3.16 2.35
CA SER A 47 -2.88 -2.46 3.20
C SER A 47 -3.17 -1.02 2.73
N PHE A 48 -2.61 -0.63 1.57
CA PHE A 48 -2.77 0.71 1.01
C PHE A 48 -4.22 0.97 0.58
N SER A 49 -4.73 2.17 0.85
CA SER A 49 -6.02 2.64 0.34
C SER A 49 -6.04 4.16 0.19
N SER A 50 -6.85 4.67 -0.74
CA SER A 50 -7.20 6.08 -0.83
C SER A 50 -8.20 6.47 0.26
N VAL A 51 -8.11 7.68 0.79
CA VAL A 51 -8.96 8.18 1.88
C VAL A 51 -9.76 9.41 1.46
N SER A 52 -9.12 10.40 0.82
CA SER A 52 -9.75 11.67 0.45
C SER A 52 -9.13 12.22 -0.82
N LEU A 53 -9.93 12.95 -1.61
CA LEU A 53 -9.46 13.69 -2.80
C LEU A 53 -9.07 15.13 -2.45
N ASP A 54 -9.82 15.80 -1.57
CA ASP A 54 -9.52 17.15 -1.13
C ASP A 54 -9.71 17.29 0.40
N PRO A 55 -8.60 17.39 1.18
CA PRO A 55 -7.22 17.27 0.73
C PRO A 55 -6.90 15.85 0.25
N PRO A 56 -5.87 15.64 -0.59
CA PRO A 56 -5.52 14.32 -1.09
C PRO A 56 -4.86 13.49 0.02
N LEU A 57 -5.57 12.47 0.50
CA LEU A 57 -5.14 11.61 1.59
C LEU A 57 -5.14 10.14 1.19
N VAL A 58 -4.13 9.41 1.65
CA VAL A 58 -4.00 7.96 1.53
C VAL A 58 -3.66 7.36 2.89
N LEU A 59 -3.89 6.05 3.06
CA LEU A 59 -3.46 5.32 4.24
C LEU A 59 -2.76 4.01 3.88
N TRP A 60 -1.99 3.51 4.84
CA TRP A 60 -1.47 2.14 4.87
C TRP A 60 -1.16 1.74 6.31
N SER A 61 -0.95 0.44 6.55
CA SER A 61 -0.73 -0.09 7.90
C SER A 61 0.59 -0.85 8.02
N LEU A 62 1.30 -0.64 9.14
CA LEU A 62 2.57 -1.30 9.47
C LEU A 62 2.46 -2.02 10.82
N ARG A 63 2.93 -3.28 10.91
CA ARG A 63 2.97 -4.01 12.18
C ARG A 63 3.82 -3.29 13.23
N ARG A 64 3.36 -3.26 14.47
CA ARG A 64 4.10 -2.71 15.62
C ARG A 64 5.43 -3.42 15.91
N GLN A 65 5.58 -4.66 15.45
CA GLN A 65 6.79 -5.46 15.64
C GLN A 65 7.71 -5.43 14.39
N ALA A 66 7.37 -4.64 13.36
CA ALA A 66 8.20 -4.55 12.17
C ALA A 66 9.54 -3.88 12.53
N PRO A 67 10.70 -4.42 12.11
CA PRO A 67 12.00 -3.80 12.35
C PRO A 67 12.10 -2.36 11.78
N SER A 68 11.35 -2.07 10.72
CA SER A 68 11.29 -0.78 10.07
C SER A 68 10.37 0.24 10.77
N LEU A 69 9.66 -0.13 11.84
CA LEU A 69 8.65 0.74 12.45
C LEU A 69 9.24 2.11 12.84
N ALA A 70 10.35 2.12 13.59
CA ALA A 70 11.00 3.34 14.03
C ALA A 70 11.43 4.24 12.86
N ASN A 71 11.90 3.63 11.77
CA ASN A 71 12.30 4.33 10.55
C ASN A 71 11.13 5.12 9.94
N PHE A 72 9.96 4.49 9.82
CA PHE A 72 8.78 5.15 9.28
C PHE A 72 8.15 6.17 10.24
N THR A 73 8.13 5.89 11.54
CA THR A 73 7.56 6.84 12.52
C THR A 73 8.39 8.11 12.65
N MET A 74 9.71 8.04 12.43
CA MET A 74 10.62 9.19 12.59
C MET A 74 10.86 10.00 11.30
N ALA A 75 10.69 9.40 10.12
CA ALA A 75 11.10 10.04 8.86
C ALA A 75 10.22 11.24 8.42
N GLY A 76 8.95 11.29 8.85
CA GLY A 76 8.00 12.36 8.51
C GLY A 76 7.48 12.34 7.05
N HIS A 77 8.23 11.75 6.12
CA HIS A 77 7.83 11.55 4.73
C HIS A 77 7.98 10.08 4.32
N PHE A 78 7.14 9.65 3.40
CA PHE A 78 7.22 8.34 2.77
C PHE A 78 6.74 8.40 1.32
N ALA A 79 7.11 7.42 0.52
CA ALA A 79 6.54 7.24 -0.81
C ALA A 79 5.89 5.86 -0.95
N VAL A 80 4.74 5.82 -1.61
CA VAL A 80 4.04 4.59 -1.98
C VAL A 80 4.32 4.32 -3.45
N ASN A 81 4.91 3.17 -3.76
CA ASN A 81 5.20 2.71 -5.13
C ASN A 81 4.28 1.54 -5.47
N VAL A 82 3.28 1.75 -6.33
CA VAL A 82 2.37 0.69 -6.78
C VAL A 82 3.07 -0.14 -7.85
N LEU A 83 3.18 -1.45 -7.62
CA LEU A 83 3.93 -2.36 -8.48
C LEU A 83 3.11 -2.85 -9.67
N GLY A 84 3.77 -2.90 -10.83
CA GLY A 84 3.25 -3.61 -12.00
C GLY A 84 3.54 -5.10 -11.96
N THR A 85 2.87 -5.89 -12.81
CA THR A 85 3.08 -7.35 -12.93
C THR A 85 4.54 -7.72 -13.22
N HIS A 86 5.22 -6.92 -14.04
CA HIS A 86 6.64 -7.05 -14.36
C HIS A 86 7.57 -6.88 -13.14
N GLN A 87 7.08 -6.27 -12.05
CA GLN A 87 7.81 -6.03 -10.80
C GLN A 87 7.49 -7.06 -9.71
N LYS A 88 6.92 -8.22 -10.07
CA LYS A 88 6.63 -9.32 -9.13
C LYS A 88 7.81 -9.70 -8.24
N HIS A 89 9.04 -9.60 -8.76
CA HIS A 89 10.25 -9.88 -8.01
C HIS A 89 10.47 -8.89 -6.84
N LEU A 90 10.14 -7.61 -7.02
CA LEU A 90 10.27 -6.58 -5.97
C LEU A 90 9.34 -6.83 -4.78
N CYS A 91 8.15 -7.39 -5.02
CA CYS A 91 7.22 -7.77 -3.95
C CYS A 91 7.88 -8.70 -2.93
N ARG A 92 8.64 -9.72 -3.39
CA ARG A 92 9.34 -10.66 -2.50
C ARG A 92 10.57 -10.01 -1.88
N HIS A 93 11.32 -9.25 -2.67
CA HIS A 93 12.52 -8.53 -2.22
C HIS A 93 12.22 -7.64 -1.01
N PHE A 94 11.23 -6.75 -1.11
CA PHE A 94 10.88 -5.81 -0.04
C PHE A 94 10.08 -6.45 1.11
N ALA A 95 9.53 -7.65 0.93
CA ALA A 95 8.84 -8.40 1.99
C ALA A 95 9.81 -9.19 2.89
N THR A 96 11.08 -9.33 2.49
CA THR A 96 12.09 -10.09 3.23
C THR A 96 13.16 -9.15 3.84
N PRO A 97 13.73 -9.49 5.00
CA PRO A 97 14.88 -8.76 5.53
C PRO A 97 16.08 -8.84 4.58
N GLN A 98 16.75 -7.72 4.35
CA GLN A 98 17.99 -7.62 3.56
C GLN A 98 18.91 -6.58 4.21
N PRO A 99 20.25 -6.71 4.10
CA PRO A 99 21.19 -5.70 4.61
C PRO A 99 20.96 -4.32 3.98
N ASP A 100 20.90 -4.30 2.65
CA ASP A 100 20.55 -3.14 1.84
C ASP A 100 19.52 -3.53 0.77
N LYS A 101 18.30 -3.00 0.91
CA LYS A 101 17.19 -3.29 -0.02
C LYS A 101 17.30 -2.48 -1.33
N PHE A 102 18.11 -1.44 -1.39
CA PHE A 102 18.16 -0.53 -2.54
C PHE A 102 19.40 -0.70 -3.40
N GLU A 103 20.40 -1.48 -2.94
CA GLU A 103 21.64 -1.77 -3.69
C GLU A 103 21.38 -2.25 -5.13
N THR A 104 20.40 -3.13 -5.33
CA THR A 104 20.08 -3.75 -6.63
C THR A 104 18.76 -3.28 -7.24
N VAL A 105 18.07 -2.33 -6.59
CA VAL A 105 16.76 -1.84 -7.04
C VAL A 105 16.92 -0.52 -7.76
N ALA A 106 16.53 -0.46 -9.03
CA ALA A 106 16.49 0.79 -9.78
C ALA A 106 15.51 1.78 -9.12
N HIS A 107 16.04 2.91 -8.66
CA HIS A 107 15.26 3.93 -7.98
C HIS A 107 15.89 5.31 -8.21
N ARG A 108 15.10 6.34 -7.95
CA ARG A 108 15.58 7.71 -7.78
C ARG A 108 15.07 8.28 -6.47
N ILE A 109 15.57 9.44 -6.09
CA ILE A 109 15.13 10.13 -4.87
C ILE A 109 14.02 11.11 -5.25
N GLY A 110 12.88 11.01 -4.56
CA GLY A 110 11.77 11.96 -4.70
C GLY A 110 12.08 13.33 -4.11
N ASP A 111 11.22 14.29 -4.38
CA ASP A 111 11.37 15.69 -3.95
C ASP A 111 11.39 15.81 -2.41
N HIS A 112 10.79 14.83 -1.73
CA HIS A 112 10.72 14.75 -0.27
C HIS A 112 11.67 13.69 0.32
N GLY A 113 12.66 13.23 -0.44
CA GLY A 113 13.76 12.38 0.03
C GLY A 113 13.50 10.87 0.05
N ALA A 114 12.22 10.45 0.01
CA ALA A 114 11.86 9.03 -0.05
C ALA A 114 12.21 8.42 -1.44
N PRO A 115 12.68 7.16 -1.50
CA PRO A 115 12.95 6.47 -2.75
C PRO A 115 11.71 6.27 -3.63
N LEU A 116 11.85 6.57 -4.92
CA LEU A 116 10.87 6.27 -5.95
C LEU A 116 11.39 5.12 -6.80
N ILE A 117 10.72 3.98 -6.75
CA ILE A 117 11.07 2.81 -7.56
C ILE A 117 10.81 3.15 -9.03
N GLU A 118 11.78 2.86 -9.89
CA GLU A 118 11.60 3.07 -11.33
C GLU A 118 10.59 2.08 -11.91
N GLU A 119 9.87 2.51 -12.95
CA GLU A 119 8.82 1.70 -13.60
C GLU A 119 7.63 1.27 -12.73
N ALA A 120 7.54 1.73 -11.47
CA ALA A 120 6.30 1.62 -10.70
C ALA A 120 5.14 2.27 -11.47
N ILE A 121 3.99 1.59 -11.51
CA ILE A 121 2.83 1.98 -12.33
C ILE A 121 2.10 3.19 -11.75
N ALA A 122 2.20 3.40 -10.43
CA ALA A 122 1.82 4.64 -9.77
C ALA A 122 2.75 4.93 -8.60
N ARG A 123 2.95 6.20 -8.29
CA ARG A 123 3.77 6.68 -7.18
C ARG A 123 3.09 7.83 -6.47
N PHE A 124 3.16 7.83 -5.15
CA PHE A 124 2.63 8.89 -4.29
C PHE A 124 3.72 9.30 -3.31
N GLU A 125 4.13 10.57 -3.35
CA GLU A 125 5.02 11.16 -2.36
C GLU A 125 4.17 11.80 -1.28
N CYS A 126 4.37 11.39 -0.03
CA CYS A 126 3.50 11.71 1.08
C CYS A 126 4.25 12.32 2.25
N ARG A 127 3.61 13.27 2.93
CA ARG A 127 3.93 13.65 4.30
C ARG A 127 3.03 12.88 5.26
N THR A 128 3.58 12.35 6.34
CA THR A 128 2.78 11.75 7.40
C THR A 128 1.94 12.83 8.08
N GLU A 129 0.62 12.73 7.97
CA GLU A 129 -0.33 13.65 8.60
C GLU A 129 -0.70 13.16 10.00
N GLN A 130 -0.91 11.84 10.15
CA GLN A 130 -1.23 11.22 11.43
C GLN A 130 -0.74 9.77 11.47
N ILE A 131 -0.39 9.30 12.67
CA ILE A 131 -0.14 7.90 12.97
C ILE A 131 -1.18 7.46 14.02
N ILE A 132 -1.95 6.43 13.71
CA ILE A 132 -3.09 5.98 14.53
C ILE A 132 -2.79 4.57 15.04
N GLU A 133 -2.98 4.33 16.34
CA GLU A 133 -2.87 2.99 16.91
C GLU A 133 -4.08 2.13 16.50
N ALA A 134 -3.83 0.95 15.93
CA ALA A 134 -4.87 0.04 15.45
C ALA A 134 -4.49 -1.42 15.73
N GLY A 135 -4.68 -1.85 16.99
CA GLY A 135 -4.36 -3.21 17.42
C GLY A 135 -2.86 -3.51 17.31
N ASP A 136 -2.51 -4.55 16.53
CA ASP A 136 -1.12 -4.96 16.29
C ASP A 136 -0.42 -4.18 15.15
N HIS A 137 -1.09 -3.17 14.59
CA HIS A 137 -0.55 -2.27 13.56
C HIS A 137 -0.65 -0.79 13.99
N LEU A 138 0.15 0.04 13.33
CA LEU A 138 -0.07 1.49 13.22
C LEU A 138 -0.60 1.80 11.82
N ILE A 139 -1.61 2.65 11.74
CA ILE A 139 -2.10 3.21 10.47
C ILE A 139 -1.40 4.54 10.24
N PHE A 140 -0.75 4.67 9.10
CA PHE A 140 -0.16 5.91 8.62
C PHE A 140 -1.16 6.60 7.69
N LEU A 141 -1.68 7.74 8.11
CA LEU A 141 -2.44 8.64 7.25
C LEU A 141 -1.45 9.63 6.61
N GLY A 142 -1.36 9.61 5.28
CA GLY A 142 -0.45 10.45 4.51
C GLY A 142 -1.18 11.47 3.67
N ARG A 143 -0.71 12.72 3.70
CA ARG A 143 -1.07 13.75 2.73
C ARG A 143 -0.20 13.60 1.50
N VAL A 144 -0.83 13.39 0.34
CA VAL A 144 -0.13 13.29 -0.94
C VAL A 144 0.32 14.69 -1.35
N LEU A 145 1.62 14.85 -1.54
CA LEU A 145 2.25 16.09 -1.99
C LEU A 145 2.47 16.06 -3.51
N ARG A 146 2.80 14.88 -4.05
CA ARG A 146 3.00 14.65 -5.48
C ARG A 146 2.53 13.24 -5.85
N ALA A 147 2.00 13.09 -7.06
CA ALA A 147 1.62 11.80 -7.60
C ALA A 147 2.03 11.69 -9.07
N ALA A 148 2.34 10.48 -9.51
CA ALA A 148 2.59 10.17 -10.91
C ALA A 148 2.05 8.76 -11.22
N HIS A 149 1.61 8.54 -12.45
CA HIS A 149 1.20 7.22 -12.92
C HIS A 149 1.70 6.99 -14.35
N ARG A 150 1.61 5.74 -14.79
CA ARG A 150 1.87 5.30 -16.16
C ARG A 150 0.96 4.12 -16.48
N ASP A 151 0.86 3.78 -17.76
CA ASP A 151 0.16 2.59 -18.18
C ASP A 151 0.90 1.32 -17.73
N GLY A 152 0.15 0.28 -17.40
CA GLY A 152 0.70 -1.01 -17.01
C GLY A 152 -0.29 -1.86 -16.25
N GLU A 153 -0.11 -3.18 -16.30
CA GLU A 153 -0.93 -4.11 -15.53
C GLU A 153 -0.55 -4.08 -14.05
N PRO A 154 -1.50 -3.87 -13.12
CA PRO A 154 -1.21 -3.90 -11.69
C PRO A 154 -0.89 -5.33 -11.22
N LEU A 155 0.11 -5.44 -10.34
CA LEU A 155 0.34 -6.67 -9.58
C LEU A 155 -0.74 -6.80 -8.51
N ILE A 156 -1.49 -7.90 -8.57
CA ILE A 156 -2.59 -8.18 -7.63
C ILE A 156 -2.15 -9.23 -6.61
N PHE A 157 -2.56 -9.05 -5.37
CA PHE A 157 -2.49 -10.05 -4.32
C PHE A 157 -3.90 -10.43 -3.86
N ALA A 158 -4.23 -11.71 -4.03
CA ALA A 158 -5.51 -12.27 -3.65
C ALA A 158 -5.33 -13.73 -3.21
N THR A 159 -6.08 -14.14 -2.19
CA THR A 159 -6.11 -15.52 -1.67
C THR A 159 -4.73 -16.09 -1.28
N GLY A 160 -3.80 -15.22 -0.89
CA GLY A 160 -2.43 -15.63 -0.54
C GLY A 160 -1.48 -15.79 -1.73
N ALA A 161 -1.91 -15.43 -2.95
CA ALA A 161 -1.12 -15.57 -4.17
C ALA A 161 -1.01 -14.24 -4.93
N LEU A 162 0.09 -14.12 -5.68
CA LEU A 162 0.32 -13.02 -6.62
C LEU A 162 -0.26 -13.40 -7.99
N CYS A 163 -1.14 -12.56 -8.53
CA CYS A 163 -1.73 -12.69 -9.86
C CYS A 163 -1.55 -11.41 -10.68
N SER A 164 -1.73 -11.52 -12.00
CA SER A 164 -1.96 -10.36 -12.86
C SER A 164 -3.46 -10.06 -12.86
N ALA A 165 -3.83 -8.79 -12.90
CA ALA A 165 -5.16 -8.44 -13.36
C ALA A 165 -5.27 -8.89 -14.82
N ALA A 166 -6.24 -9.75 -15.15
CA ALA A 166 -6.62 -9.93 -16.55
C ALA A 166 -6.85 -8.55 -17.17
N THR A 167 -6.53 -8.37 -18.46
CA THR A 167 -6.65 -7.10 -19.20
C THR A 167 -7.87 -6.33 -18.71
N LEU A 168 -7.63 -5.27 -17.93
CA LEU A 168 -8.70 -4.35 -17.58
C LEU A 168 -9.24 -3.84 -18.91
N PRO A 169 -10.57 -3.84 -19.14
CA PRO A 169 -11.12 -3.30 -20.38
C PRO A 169 -10.52 -1.92 -20.63
N ALA A 170 -9.94 -1.72 -21.81
CA ALA A 170 -9.29 -0.47 -22.19
C ALA A 170 -10.22 0.76 -22.09
N ASP A 171 -11.54 0.51 -22.06
CA ASP A 171 -12.62 1.49 -21.97
C ASP A 171 -13.23 1.60 -20.57
N ALA A 172 -12.44 1.54 -19.51
CA ALA A 172 -12.85 2.26 -18.30
C ALA A 172 -12.79 3.75 -18.65
N PRO A 173 -13.93 4.48 -18.74
CA PRO A 173 -13.89 5.89 -19.12
C PRO A 173 -12.90 6.61 -18.20
N ALA A 174 -12.02 7.42 -18.79
CA ALA A 174 -11.12 8.29 -18.04
C ALA A 174 -11.92 8.90 -16.91
N HIS A 175 -11.56 8.55 -15.68
CA HIS A 175 -12.36 8.77 -14.48
C HIS A 175 -13.02 10.15 -14.52
N ASP A 176 -14.33 10.19 -14.76
CA ASP A 176 -15.12 11.33 -14.35
C ASP A 176 -14.93 11.43 -12.82
N SER A 177 -14.42 12.57 -12.37
CA SER A 177 -14.06 12.89 -10.97
C SER A 177 -15.20 12.66 -9.95
N THR A 178 -16.40 12.35 -10.43
CA THR A 178 -17.60 12.05 -9.67
C THR A 178 -17.74 10.57 -9.27
N ALA A 179 -17.09 9.62 -9.97
CA ALA A 179 -17.42 8.19 -9.84
C ALA A 179 -16.80 7.48 -8.63
N ASN A 180 -15.66 7.95 -8.10
CA ASN A 180 -15.04 7.31 -6.93
C ASN A 180 -15.78 7.63 -5.61
N ASN A 181 -16.75 8.55 -5.64
CA ASN A 181 -17.59 8.90 -4.49
C ASN A 181 -18.80 7.98 -4.30
N ALA A 182 -19.10 7.08 -5.23
CA ALA A 182 -20.29 6.23 -5.14
C ALA A 182 -20.20 5.17 -4.03
N PHE A 183 -19.00 4.71 -3.67
CA PHE A 183 -18.78 3.72 -2.60
C PHE A 183 -18.37 4.35 -1.25
N ALA A 184 -17.86 5.58 -1.23
CA ALA A 184 -17.34 6.22 -0.03
C ALA A 184 -18.30 7.18 0.67
N ASN A 185 -19.40 7.60 0.03
CA ASN A 185 -20.21 8.74 0.52
C ASN A 185 -21.74 8.60 0.37
N ARG A 186 -22.29 7.38 0.36
CA ARG A 186 -23.74 7.17 0.47
C ARG A 186 -24.16 6.93 1.92
N GLU A 187 -24.04 7.94 2.80
CA GLU A 187 -24.77 7.94 4.08
C GLU A 187 -24.72 9.32 4.77
N ARG A 188 -25.19 10.36 4.09
CA ARG A 188 -25.76 11.57 4.74
C ARG A 188 -26.89 12.14 3.87
N ALA A 189 -28.00 11.42 3.80
CA ALA A 189 -29.30 11.98 3.41
C ALA A 189 -30.42 11.01 3.82
N SER A 190 -30.81 11.07 5.08
CA SER A 190 -32.18 10.81 5.56
C SER A 190 -32.26 11.22 7.03
#